data_AF-A0A9E4BNI9-F1
#
_entry.id   AF-A0A9E4BNI9-F1
#
_cell.length_a   1.000
_cell.length_b   1.000
_cell.length_c   1.000
_cell.angle_alpha   90.00
_cell.angle_beta   90.00
_cell.angle_gamma   90.00
#
_symmetry.space_group_name_H-M   'P 1'
#
loop_
_entity.id
_entity.type
_entity.pdbx_description
1 polymer ?
#
loop_
_entity_poly.entity_id
_entity_poly.type
_entity_poly.pdbx_seq_one_letter_code
_entity_poly.pdbx_strand_id
1 'polypeptide(L)'
;MYLTAQRVRRIKGERAEVGVNAFLYQHEEHDLPDDLKDDKNVVDRVANQNQGTLVAESVDLVPGGNSVLSFVDVVGREGVNKERIRDFLDQNEPDVDEFTITRSAPDLAVRFGITYGLQGQEVREYRALMERAIHVLESPEPPRWRSQAPWMEICRESRDNQSRFSLSAETSNRLKKIHGATWASARVSVDRQTTENFEFIHSDLIQHIAPMLTGMSLEQIAAHGGLIISDISIGKKLKWPELKEI
;
A
#
# COMPACT_ATOMS: atom_id res chain seq x y z
N MET A 1 -8.48 -6.79 9.89
CA MET A 1 -8.65 -6.02 8.63
C MET A 1 -8.26 -4.58 8.87
N TYR A 2 -7.80 -3.92 7.82
CA TYR A 2 -7.55 -2.48 7.80
C TYR A 2 -8.18 -1.86 6.56
N LEU A 3 -9.04 -0.88 6.77
CA LEU A 3 -9.75 -0.16 5.72
C LEU A 3 -9.39 1.32 5.84
N THR A 4 -8.97 1.94 4.74
CA THR A 4 -8.61 3.36 4.73
C THR A 4 -9.23 4.06 3.53
N ALA A 5 -9.64 5.30 3.72
CA ALA A 5 -10.02 6.20 2.64
C ALA A 5 -9.40 7.58 2.86
N GLN A 6 -8.84 8.15 1.80
CA GLN A 6 -8.04 9.35 1.84
C GLN A 6 -8.47 10.30 0.73
N ARG A 7 -8.79 11.54 1.09
CA ARG A 7 -8.93 12.61 0.11
C ARG A 7 -7.55 13.11 -0.22
N VAL A 8 -7.20 13.03 -1.50
CA VAL A 8 -5.86 13.37 -1.98
C VAL A 8 -5.93 14.49 -3.01
N ARG A 9 -4.90 15.32 -3.02
CA ARG A 9 -4.70 16.40 -3.98
C ARG A 9 -3.37 16.23 -4.69
N ARG A 10 -3.39 16.37 -6.01
CA ARG A 10 -2.20 16.39 -6.85
C ARG A 10 -2.10 17.74 -7.56
N ILE A 11 -0.91 18.33 -7.56
CA ILE A 11 -0.61 19.52 -8.37
C ILE A 11 0.05 19.10 -9.67
N LYS A 12 -0.51 19.52 -10.81
CA LYS A 12 0.03 19.25 -12.15
C LYS A 12 0.11 20.55 -12.94
N GLY A 13 1.29 21.16 -12.94
CA GLY A 13 1.47 22.52 -13.44
C GLY A 13 0.70 23.50 -12.57
N GLU A 14 -0.19 24.29 -13.18
CA GLU A 14 -1.03 25.28 -12.49
C GLU A 14 -2.39 24.73 -12.01
N ARG A 15 -2.73 23.47 -12.34
CA ARG A 15 -4.01 22.86 -11.97
C ARG A 15 -3.87 21.93 -10.78
N ALA A 16 -4.87 21.97 -9.90
CA ALA A 16 -5.04 21.02 -8.82
C ALA A 16 -6.10 19.98 -9.20
N GLU A 17 -5.76 18.71 -9.08
CA GLU A 17 -6.69 17.59 -9.18
C GLU A 17 -6.96 17.06 -7.77
N VAL A 18 -8.21 16.71 -7.47
CA VAL A 18 -8.64 16.17 -6.18
C VAL A 18 -9.46 14.91 -6.41
N GLY A 19 -9.26 13.90 -5.58
CA GLY A 19 -10.02 12.65 -5.62
C GLY A 19 -9.95 11.94 -4.27
N VAL A 20 -10.66 10.81 -4.16
CA VAL A 20 -10.62 9.94 -2.99
C VAL A 20 -10.06 8.57 -3.37
N ASN A 21 -9.04 8.14 -2.65
CA ASN A 21 -8.48 6.80 -2.76
C ASN A 21 -8.89 5.99 -1.53
N ALA A 22 -9.38 4.77 -1.72
CA ALA A 22 -9.73 3.87 -0.64
C ALA A 22 -9.13 2.49 -0.87
N PHE A 23 -8.73 1.83 0.21
CA PHE A 23 -7.99 0.58 0.19
C PHE A 23 -8.47 -0.32 1.32
N LEU A 24 -8.63 -1.61 1.04
CA LEU A 24 -8.94 -2.64 2.01
C LEU A 24 -7.79 -3.64 2.07
N TYR A 25 -7.24 -3.82 3.27
CA TYR A 25 -6.20 -4.77 3.58
C TYR A 25 -6.70 -5.84 4.55
N GLN A 26 -6.21 -7.05 4.34
CA GLN A 26 -6.47 -8.21 5.19
C GLN A 26 -5.26 -8.50 6.07
N HIS A 27 -5.55 -8.82 7.33
CA HIS A 27 -4.59 -9.21 8.36
C HIS A 27 -4.86 -10.65 8.77
N GLU A 28 -3.83 -11.31 9.29
CA GLU A 28 -4.00 -12.56 10.02
C GLU A 28 -4.45 -12.25 11.46
N GLU A 29 -5.13 -13.18 12.11
CA GLU A 29 -5.76 -12.94 13.42
C GLU A 29 -4.75 -12.51 14.49
N HIS A 30 -3.52 -12.99 14.39
CA HIS A 30 -2.43 -12.68 15.34
C HIS A 30 -1.74 -11.33 15.10
N ASP A 31 -2.08 -10.61 14.03
CA ASP A 31 -1.52 -9.28 13.75
C ASP A 31 -2.12 -8.17 14.64
N LEU A 32 -3.27 -8.44 15.25
CA LEU A 32 -4.04 -7.48 16.04
C LEU A 32 -4.08 -7.90 17.52
N PRO A 33 -4.07 -6.93 18.46
CA PRO A 33 -4.22 -7.24 19.87
C PRO A 33 -5.63 -7.75 20.18
N ASP A 34 -5.77 -8.49 21.27
CA ASP A 34 -7.06 -9.09 21.65
C ASP A 34 -8.15 -8.05 21.93
N ASP A 35 -7.78 -6.90 22.50
CA ASP A 35 -8.68 -5.77 22.70
C ASP A 35 -8.09 -4.53 22.00
N LEU A 36 -8.75 -4.09 20.92
CA LEU A 36 -8.32 -2.90 20.18
C LEU A 36 -8.48 -1.60 20.99
N LYS A 37 -9.29 -1.61 22.05
CA LYS A 37 -9.52 -0.44 22.92
C LYS A 37 -8.34 -0.15 23.83
N ASP A 38 -7.62 -1.19 24.25
CA ASP A 38 -6.47 -1.08 25.16
C ASP A 38 -5.23 -0.53 24.46
N ASP A 39 -5.15 -0.64 23.12
CA ASP A 39 -4.07 -0.11 22.30
C ASP A 39 -4.49 1.16 21.57
N LYS A 40 -4.26 2.32 22.21
CA LYS A 40 -4.55 3.64 21.65
C LYS A 40 -3.82 3.95 20.34
N ASN A 41 -2.74 3.23 20.05
CA ASN A 41 -1.92 3.43 18.86
C ASN A 41 -2.18 2.36 17.80
N VAL A 42 -3.17 1.49 17.96
CA VAL A 42 -3.37 0.36 17.05
C VAL A 42 -3.58 0.81 15.61
N VAL A 43 -4.35 1.88 15.41
CA VAL A 43 -4.61 2.43 14.06
C VAL A 43 -3.32 2.97 13.44
N ASP A 44 -2.52 3.70 14.20
CA ASP A 44 -1.23 4.24 13.76
C ASP A 44 -0.23 3.11 13.45
N ARG A 45 -0.17 2.10 14.31
CA ARG A 45 0.72 0.95 14.14
C ARG A 45 0.36 0.15 12.90
N VAL A 46 -0.91 -0.20 12.74
CA VAL A 46 -1.39 -0.96 11.58
C VAL A 46 -1.17 -0.15 10.30
N ALA A 47 -1.54 1.13 10.28
CA ALA A 47 -1.34 1.97 9.10
C ALA A 47 0.12 2.14 8.68
N ASN A 48 1.08 2.12 9.61
CA ASN A 48 2.48 2.47 9.31
C ASN A 48 3.48 1.29 9.35
N GLN A 49 3.17 0.22 10.09
CA GLN A 49 4.12 -0.86 10.37
C GLN A 49 3.64 -2.22 9.85
N ASN A 50 2.33 -2.44 9.80
CA ASN A 50 1.76 -3.68 9.31
C ASN A 50 0.41 -3.41 8.67
N GLN A 51 0.40 -2.91 7.42
CA GLN A 51 -0.86 -2.61 6.73
C GLN A 51 -1.63 -3.87 6.34
N GLY A 52 -0.99 -5.04 6.33
CA GLY A 52 -1.59 -6.29 5.86
C GLY A 52 -1.51 -6.45 4.32
N THR A 53 -2.24 -7.43 3.79
CA THR A 53 -2.28 -7.73 2.36
C THR A 53 -3.41 -6.95 1.68
N LEU A 54 -3.09 -6.16 0.65
CA LEU A 54 -4.12 -5.42 -0.11
C LEU A 54 -5.08 -6.38 -0.83
N VAL A 55 -6.37 -6.27 -0.52
CA VAL A 55 -7.45 -7.11 -1.08
C VAL A 55 -8.26 -6.37 -2.13
N ALA A 56 -8.53 -5.08 -1.89
CA ALA A 56 -9.34 -4.26 -2.79
C ALA A 56 -8.92 -2.80 -2.77
N GLU A 57 -9.18 -2.08 -3.86
CA GLU A 57 -8.90 -0.65 -3.97
C GLU A 57 -9.98 0.08 -4.77
N SER A 58 -10.12 1.38 -4.51
CA SER A 58 -10.83 2.31 -5.38
C SER A 58 -10.06 3.62 -5.44
N VAL A 59 -9.47 3.91 -6.60
CA VAL A 59 -8.48 4.98 -6.77
C VAL A 59 -8.99 5.99 -7.79
N ASP A 60 -9.25 7.22 -7.34
CA ASP A 60 -9.56 8.35 -8.22
C ASP A 60 -8.28 8.97 -8.79
N LEU A 61 -7.24 9.10 -7.95
CA LEU A 61 -5.95 9.68 -8.32
C LEU A 61 -4.80 8.71 -8.04
N VAL A 62 -4.06 8.37 -9.09
CA VAL A 62 -2.91 7.45 -8.99
C VAL A 62 -1.91 7.93 -7.91
N PRO A 63 -1.42 7.04 -7.03
CA PRO A 63 -0.39 7.37 -6.04
C PRO A 63 0.89 7.95 -6.68
N GLY A 64 1.56 8.86 -5.96
CA GLY A 64 2.85 9.43 -6.38
C GLY A 64 2.96 10.94 -6.16
N GLY A 65 3.31 11.34 -4.93
CA GLY A 65 3.49 12.75 -4.57
C GLY A 65 2.18 13.51 -4.31
N ASN A 66 1.09 12.78 -4.03
CA ASN A 66 -0.18 13.40 -3.66
C ASN A 66 -0.12 13.92 -2.21
N SER A 67 -0.73 15.06 -1.95
CA SER A 67 -0.97 15.54 -0.58
C SER A 67 -2.28 14.98 -0.05
N VAL A 68 -2.27 14.35 1.13
CA VAL A 68 -3.48 13.92 1.83
C VAL A 68 -4.11 15.15 2.50
N LEU A 69 -5.39 15.41 2.21
CA LEU A 69 -6.15 16.53 2.77
C LEU A 69 -6.99 16.13 3.98
N SER A 70 -7.53 14.91 3.93
CA SER A 70 -8.33 14.27 4.97
C SER A 70 -8.23 12.76 4.82
N PHE A 71 -8.43 12.01 5.89
CA PHE A 71 -8.41 10.54 5.86
C PHE A 71 -9.29 9.94 6.95
N VAL A 72 -9.77 8.72 6.71
CA VAL A 72 -10.35 7.83 7.72
C VAL A 72 -9.64 6.49 7.63
N ASP A 73 -9.21 5.99 8.78
CA ASP A 73 -8.58 4.69 8.96
C ASP A 73 -9.44 3.86 9.91
N VAL A 74 -9.69 2.61 9.55
CA VAL A 74 -10.54 1.69 10.30
C VAL A 74 -9.78 0.37 10.46
N VAL A 75 -9.49 -0.01 11.71
CA VAL A 75 -8.93 -1.32 12.04
C VAL A 75 -10.00 -2.13 12.73
N GLY A 76 -10.34 -3.30 12.18
CA GLY A 76 -11.35 -4.19 12.75
C GLY A 76 -10.85 -5.62 12.88
N ARG A 77 -11.31 -6.31 13.93
CA ARG A 77 -11.10 -7.76 14.08
C ARG A 77 -11.84 -8.56 13.00
N GLU A 78 -11.48 -9.82 12.87
CA GLU A 78 -12.23 -10.76 12.02
C GLU A 78 -13.69 -10.84 12.48
N GLY A 79 -14.63 -10.91 11.53
CA GLY A 79 -16.07 -10.93 11.80
C GLY A 79 -16.74 -9.56 11.95
N VAL A 80 -15.97 -8.46 12.06
CA VAL A 80 -16.54 -7.11 12.00
C VAL A 80 -17.11 -6.87 10.60
N ASN A 81 -18.43 -6.75 10.52
CA ASN A 81 -19.15 -6.50 9.27
C ASN A 81 -19.38 -5.00 9.03
N LYS A 82 -19.88 -4.67 7.84
CA LYS A 82 -20.14 -3.29 7.43
C LYS A 82 -21.17 -2.57 8.30
N GLU A 83 -22.20 -3.27 8.79
CA GLU A 83 -23.22 -2.70 9.66
C GLU A 83 -22.58 -2.24 10.97
N ARG A 84 -21.75 -3.09 11.58
CA ARG A 84 -21.01 -2.77 12.80
C ARG A 84 -20.09 -1.56 12.62
N ILE A 85 -19.41 -1.45 11.47
CA ILE A 85 -18.57 -0.30 11.15
C ILE A 85 -19.42 0.96 10.99
N ARG A 86 -20.52 0.92 10.20
CA ARG A 86 -21.43 2.05 10.02
C ARG A 86 -21.99 2.53 11.36
N ASP A 87 -22.53 1.63 12.17
CA ASP A 87 -23.09 1.97 13.47
C ASP A 87 -22.06 2.62 14.40
N PHE A 88 -20.82 2.11 14.40
CA PHE A 88 -19.75 2.69 15.19
C PHE A 88 -19.38 4.09 14.69
N LEU A 89 -19.27 4.26 13.38
CA LEU A 89 -18.91 5.54 12.78
C LEU A 89 -19.98 6.61 12.99
N ASP A 90 -21.26 6.25 12.89
CA ASP A 90 -22.41 7.15 13.11
C ASP A 90 -22.48 7.60 14.59
N GLN A 91 -22.16 6.71 15.53
CA GLN A 91 -22.09 7.04 16.97
C GLN A 91 -20.87 7.90 17.35
N ASN A 92 -19.86 7.95 16.48
CA ASN A 92 -18.58 8.62 16.73
C ASN A 92 -18.28 9.69 15.68
N GLU A 93 -19.32 10.35 15.15
CA GLU A 93 -19.17 11.50 14.26
C GLU A 93 -18.27 12.57 14.92
N PRO A 94 -17.26 13.10 14.21
CA PRO A 94 -16.28 14.01 14.80
C PRO A 94 -16.91 15.33 15.22
N ASP A 95 -16.48 15.84 16.38
CA ASP A 95 -16.72 17.22 16.79
C ASP A 95 -15.85 18.18 15.94
N VAL A 96 -16.30 19.43 15.78
CA VAL A 96 -15.77 20.42 14.82
C VAL A 96 -14.36 20.94 15.16
N ASP A 97 -13.82 20.64 16.35
CA ASP A 97 -12.63 21.31 16.89
C ASP A 97 -11.34 20.46 16.92
N GLU A 98 -11.35 19.21 16.45
CA GLU A 98 -10.17 18.33 16.48
C GLU A 98 -9.66 17.98 15.07
N PHE A 99 -8.37 18.25 14.80
CA PHE A 99 -7.73 17.91 13.51
C PHE A 99 -7.50 16.40 13.33
N THR A 100 -7.47 15.65 14.43
CA THR A 100 -7.32 14.19 14.39
C THR A 100 -8.04 13.60 15.59
N ILE A 101 -8.93 12.66 15.33
CA ILE A 101 -9.76 12.00 16.33
C ILE A 101 -9.55 10.50 16.21
N THR A 102 -9.22 9.86 17.32
CA THR A 102 -9.19 8.39 17.43
C THR A 102 -10.29 7.95 18.39
N ARG A 103 -11.06 6.94 17.99
CA ARG A 103 -12.12 6.30 18.78
C ARG A 103 -11.96 4.78 18.66
N SER A 104 -12.14 4.06 19.76
CA SER A 104 -11.98 2.61 19.79
C SER A 104 -13.04 1.90 20.63
N ALA A 105 -13.35 0.69 20.20
CA ALA A 105 -14.14 -0.34 20.85
C ALA A 105 -13.32 -1.65 20.84
N PRO A 106 -13.75 -2.70 21.57
CA PRO A 106 -12.96 -3.93 21.66
C PRO A 106 -12.63 -4.59 20.32
N ASP A 107 -13.54 -4.48 19.36
CA ASP A 107 -13.47 -5.11 18.05
C ASP A 107 -13.08 -4.17 16.91
N LEU A 108 -13.10 -2.84 17.14
CA LEU A 108 -12.99 -1.83 16.10
C LEU A 108 -12.31 -0.56 16.61
N ALA A 109 -11.36 -0.02 15.85
CA ALA A 109 -10.77 1.28 16.09
C ALA A 109 -10.80 2.15 14.82
N VAL A 110 -11.11 3.43 14.97
CA VAL A 110 -11.22 4.40 13.89
C VAL A 110 -10.37 5.61 14.20
N ARG A 111 -9.63 6.09 13.21
CA ARG A 111 -8.92 7.37 13.23
C ARG A 111 -9.39 8.22 12.06
N PHE A 112 -9.84 9.42 12.34
CA PHE A 112 -10.15 10.43 11.33
C PHE A 112 -9.16 11.58 11.46
N GLY A 113 -8.68 12.13 10.35
CA GLY A 113 -7.82 13.30 10.37
C GLY A 113 -8.07 14.22 9.19
N ILE A 114 -7.82 15.51 9.39
CA ILE A 114 -8.10 16.58 8.43
C ILE A 114 -7.06 17.69 8.50
N THR A 115 -6.77 18.32 7.36
CA THR A 115 -5.84 19.46 7.29
C THR A 115 -6.54 20.79 7.59
N TYR A 116 -5.77 21.77 8.06
CA TYR A 116 -6.27 23.12 8.42
C TYR A 116 -7.12 23.79 7.33
N GLY A 117 -6.81 23.56 6.05
CA GLY A 117 -7.53 24.15 4.93
C GLY A 117 -8.97 23.64 4.76
N LEU A 118 -9.40 22.64 5.53
CA LEU A 118 -10.74 22.08 5.51
C LEU A 118 -11.47 22.25 6.86
N GLN A 119 -10.98 23.14 7.74
CA GLN A 119 -11.66 23.45 9.00
C GLN A 119 -13.10 23.93 8.74
N GLY A 120 -14.05 23.44 9.53
CA GLY A 120 -15.50 23.64 9.35
C GLY A 120 -16.15 22.71 8.31
N GLN A 121 -15.41 21.74 7.75
CA GLN A 121 -15.92 20.73 6.83
C GLN A 121 -15.72 19.29 7.35
N GLU A 122 -15.40 19.12 8.63
CA GLU A 122 -15.02 17.85 9.28
C GLU A 122 -16.07 16.78 9.04
N VAL A 123 -17.32 17.05 9.41
CA VAL A 123 -18.47 16.14 9.27
C VAL A 123 -18.69 15.74 7.81
N ARG A 124 -18.61 16.71 6.89
CA ARG A 124 -18.79 16.45 5.46
C ARG A 124 -17.70 15.54 4.91
N GLU A 125 -16.45 15.82 5.27
CA GLU A 125 -15.28 15.04 4.83
C GLU A 125 -15.30 13.63 5.44
N TYR A 126 -15.62 13.52 6.72
CA TYR A 126 -15.80 12.25 7.41
C TYR A 126 -16.83 11.36 6.70
N ARG A 127 -18.05 11.87 6.46
CA ARG A 127 -19.10 11.12 5.74
C ARG A 127 -18.68 10.71 4.33
N ALA A 128 -18.09 11.62 3.56
CA ALA A 128 -17.66 11.32 2.20
C ALA A 128 -16.58 10.22 2.14
N LEU A 129 -15.62 10.26 3.06
CA LEU A 129 -14.58 9.24 3.17
C LEU A 129 -15.14 7.89 3.65
N MET A 130 -16.05 7.92 4.62
CA MET A 130 -16.74 6.71 5.08
C MET A 130 -17.52 6.02 3.98
N GLU A 131 -18.31 6.76 3.21
CA GLU A 131 -19.07 6.20 2.08
C GLU A 131 -18.13 5.49 1.11
N ARG A 132 -16.98 6.10 0.81
CA ARG A 132 -15.96 5.50 -0.07
C ARG A 132 -15.32 4.26 0.54
N ALA A 133 -14.98 4.30 1.82
CA ALA A 133 -14.40 3.18 2.55
C ALA A 133 -15.36 1.98 2.57
N ILE A 134 -16.62 2.20 2.96
CA ILE A 134 -17.63 1.15 3.01
C ILE A 134 -17.91 0.59 1.61
N HIS A 135 -17.91 1.42 0.57
CA HIS A 135 -18.08 0.94 -0.80
C HIS A 135 -17.00 -0.08 -1.20
N VAL A 136 -15.73 0.16 -0.86
CA VAL A 136 -14.63 -0.79 -1.11
C VAL A 136 -14.82 -2.09 -0.32
N LEU A 137 -15.36 -2.01 0.90
CA LEU A 137 -15.67 -3.19 1.71
C LEU A 137 -16.84 -4.00 1.13
N GLU A 138 -17.88 -3.33 0.62
CA GLU A 138 -19.09 -3.98 0.07
C GLU A 138 -18.88 -4.56 -1.33
N SER A 139 -18.04 -3.94 -2.15
CA SER A 139 -17.77 -4.34 -3.52
C SER A 139 -16.27 -4.35 -3.75
N PRO A 140 -15.55 -5.34 -3.16
CA PRO A 140 -14.10 -5.41 -3.27
C PRO A 140 -13.71 -5.71 -4.71
N GLU A 141 -13.33 -4.67 -5.44
CA GLU A 141 -12.65 -4.82 -6.71
C GLU A 141 -11.18 -5.12 -6.42
N PRO A 142 -10.64 -6.26 -6.89
CA PRO A 142 -9.23 -6.53 -6.73
C PRO A 142 -8.44 -5.38 -7.37
N PRO A 143 -7.28 -5.03 -6.82
CA PRO A 143 -6.51 -3.92 -7.35
C PRO A 143 -6.31 -4.03 -8.86
N ARG A 144 -6.50 -2.94 -9.60
CA ARG A 144 -6.53 -2.95 -11.07
C ARG A 144 -5.23 -3.49 -11.66
N TRP A 145 -4.15 -3.37 -10.89
CA TRP A 145 -2.84 -3.90 -11.23
C TRP A 145 -2.76 -5.44 -11.20
N ARG A 146 -3.64 -6.16 -10.49
CA ARG A 146 -3.75 -7.63 -10.57
C ARG A 146 -4.20 -8.10 -11.96
N SER A 147 -4.84 -7.25 -12.76
CA SER A 147 -5.50 -7.67 -13.99
C SER A 147 -5.05 -6.95 -15.27
N GLN A 148 -4.29 -5.83 -15.24
CA GLN A 148 -4.18 -4.95 -16.43
C GLN A 148 -2.81 -4.38 -16.87
N ALA A 149 -1.65 -4.70 -16.27
CA ALA A 149 -0.37 -4.16 -16.80
C ALA A 149 0.79 -5.15 -16.69
N PRO A 150 1.78 -5.13 -17.61
CA PRO A 150 2.88 -6.08 -17.56
C PRO A 150 3.65 -5.87 -16.26
N TRP A 151 3.83 -6.95 -15.51
CA TRP A 151 4.64 -7.01 -14.31
C TRP A 151 6.03 -6.44 -14.60
N MET A 152 6.63 -5.75 -13.63
CA MET A 152 8.03 -5.36 -13.76
C MET A 152 8.89 -6.62 -13.65
N GLU A 153 9.71 -6.90 -14.64
CA GLU A 153 10.52 -8.12 -14.66
C GLU A 153 11.96 -7.83 -14.21
N ILE A 154 12.38 -8.49 -13.13
CA ILE A 154 13.77 -8.55 -12.67
C ILE A 154 14.37 -9.86 -13.17
N CYS A 155 15.42 -9.76 -13.97
CA CYS A 155 16.25 -10.87 -14.36
C CYS A 155 17.30 -11.15 -13.28
N ARG A 156 17.29 -12.38 -12.74
CA ARG A 156 18.33 -12.92 -11.86
C ARG A 156 19.21 -13.86 -12.66
N GLU A 157 20.52 -13.64 -12.59
CA GLU A 157 21.53 -14.54 -13.15
C GLU A 157 22.45 -14.99 -12.00
N SER A 158 22.55 -16.30 -11.79
CA SER A 158 23.40 -16.89 -10.76
C SER A 158 24.63 -17.55 -11.39
N ARG A 159 25.82 -17.05 -11.07
CA ARG A 159 27.13 -17.59 -11.52
C ARG A 159 28.15 -17.52 -10.40
N ASP A 160 29.01 -18.54 -10.29
CA ASP A 160 30.25 -18.51 -9.48
C ASP A 160 30.10 -17.89 -8.08
N ASN A 161 29.06 -18.32 -7.35
CA ASN A 161 28.75 -17.85 -6.00
C ASN A 161 28.22 -16.40 -5.88
N GLN A 162 27.75 -15.82 -6.98
CA GLN A 162 27.15 -14.48 -7.03
C GLN A 162 25.79 -14.53 -7.76
N SER A 163 24.81 -13.80 -7.23
CA SER A 163 23.57 -13.47 -7.93
C SER A 163 23.63 -12.04 -8.45
N ARG A 164 23.37 -11.87 -9.74
CA ARG A 164 23.23 -10.56 -10.40
C ARG A 164 21.78 -10.31 -10.73
N PHE A 165 21.29 -9.15 -10.32
CA PHE A 165 19.93 -8.68 -10.55
C PHE A 165 19.93 -7.48 -11.48
N SER A 166 19.04 -7.49 -12.44
CA SER A 166 18.86 -6.41 -13.41
C SER A 166 17.42 -6.37 -13.91
N LEU A 167 16.97 -5.22 -14.40
CA LEU A 167 15.66 -5.14 -15.04
C LEU A 167 15.68 -5.74 -16.45
N SER A 168 14.59 -6.36 -16.86
CA SER A 168 14.41 -6.75 -18.27
C SER A 168 14.43 -5.52 -19.17
N ALA A 169 14.79 -5.71 -20.45
CA ALA A 169 14.88 -4.60 -21.40
C ALA A 169 13.54 -3.86 -21.56
N GLU A 170 12.43 -4.60 -21.55
CA GLU A 170 11.09 -4.03 -21.60
C GLU A 170 10.78 -3.17 -20.37
N THR A 171 11.06 -3.70 -19.17
CA THR A 171 10.84 -3.00 -17.90
C THR A 171 11.70 -1.73 -17.82
N SER A 172 12.98 -1.83 -18.18
CA SER A 172 13.89 -0.69 -18.23
C SER A 172 13.42 0.40 -19.19
N ASN A 173 12.94 0.02 -20.39
CA ASN A 173 12.41 0.97 -21.36
C ASN A 173 11.11 1.64 -20.89
N ARG A 174 10.24 0.92 -20.17
CA ARG A 174 9.04 1.50 -19.55
C ARG A 174 9.40 2.49 -18.45
N LEU A 175 10.33 2.13 -17.57
CA LEU A 175 10.77 3.01 -16.48
C LEU A 175 11.50 4.26 -16.98
N LYS A 176 12.26 4.19 -18.08
CA LYS A 176 12.80 5.39 -18.75
C LYS A 176 11.73 6.40 -19.16
N LYS A 177 10.54 5.94 -19.56
CA LYS A 177 9.43 6.84 -19.88
C LYS A 177 8.84 7.52 -18.64
N ILE A 178 8.99 6.90 -17.47
CA ILE A 178 8.49 7.41 -16.18
C ILE A 178 9.50 8.37 -15.54
N HIS A 179 10.78 7.97 -15.46
CA HIS A 179 11.83 8.74 -14.79
C HIS A 179 12.56 9.73 -15.70
N GLY A 180 12.37 9.63 -17.02
CA GLY A 180 13.00 10.49 -18.02
C GLY A 180 14.16 9.82 -18.76
N ALA A 181 14.55 10.41 -19.90
CA ALA A 181 15.51 9.83 -20.84
C ALA A 181 16.93 9.65 -20.26
N THR A 182 17.29 10.43 -19.24
CA THR A 182 18.59 10.35 -18.56
C THR A 182 18.64 9.25 -17.50
N TRP A 183 17.50 8.64 -17.15
CA TRP A 183 17.47 7.55 -16.18
C TRP A 183 18.08 6.28 -16.78
N ALA A 184 18.89 5.60 -15.97
CA ALA A 184 19.53 4.34 -16.33
C ALA A 184 19.23 3.30 -15.24
N SER A 185 18.81 2.11 -15.66
CA SER A 185 18.57 1.00 -14.76
C SER A 185 19.87 0.58 -14.07
N ALA A 186 19.85 0.50 -12.75
CA ALA A 186 20.95 -0.05 -11.97
C ALA A 186 21.12 -1.56 -12.24
N ARG A 187 22.27 -2.09 -11.83
CA ARG A 187 22.51 -3.52 -11.70
C ARG A 187 23.07 -3.77 -10.31
N VAL A 188 22.55 -4.79 -9.64
CA VAL A 188 22.98 -5.16 -8.30
C VAL A 188 23.59 -6.54 -8.36
N SER A 189 24.76 -6.71 -7.77
CA SER A 189 25.43 -8.00 -7.66
C SER A 189 25.68 -8.28 -6.19
N VAL A 190 25.20 -9.43 -5.72
CA VAL A 190 25.27 -9.85 -4.33
C VAL A 190 25.92 -11.22 -4.29
N ASP A 191 26.98 -11.37 -3.52
CA ASP A 191 27.57 -12.69 -3.29
C ASP A 191 26.63 -13.57 -2.44
N ARG A 192 26.84 -14.88 -2.50
CA ARG A 192 26.00 -15.86 -1.82
C ARG A 192 26.00 -15.68 -0.30
N GLN A 193 27.16 -15.40 0.30
CA GLN A 193 27.27 -15.27 1.76
C GLN A 193 26.51 -14.03 2.25
N THR A 194 26.58 -12.92 1.52
CA THR A 194 25.80 -11.73 1.77
C THR A 194 24.31 -11.99 1.60
N THR A 195 23.91 -12.76 0.58
CA THR A 195 22.51 -13.16 0.38
C THR A 195 21.98 -13.95 1.58
N GLU A 196 22.69 -15.02 1.97
CA GLU A 196 22.32 -15.89 3.10
C GLU A 196 22.23 -15.12 4.43
N ASN A 197 23.23 -14.26 4.71
CA ASN A 197 23.23 -13.42 5.91
C ASN A 197 22.08 -12.39 5.90
N PHE A 198 21.79 -11.81 4.74
CA PHE A 198 20.74 -10.80 4.62
C PHE A 198 19.36 -11.41 4.78
N GLU A 199 19.07 -12.52 4.09
CA GLU A 199 17.80 -13.24 4.19
C GLU A 199 17.58 -13.79 5.61
N PHE A 200 18.64 -14.15 6.33
CA PHE A 200 18.53 -14.52 7.75
C PHE A 200 18.02 -13.37 8.64
N ILE A 201 18.37 -12.12 8.33
CA ILE A 201 18.03 -10.94 9.16
C ILE A 201 16.72 -10.28 8.69
N HIS A 202 16.52 -10.19 7.38
CA HIS A 202 15.49 -9.37 6.74
C HIS A 202 14.49 -10.18 5.89
N SER A 203 14.57 -11.51 5.92
CA SER A 203 13.72 -12.46 5.20
C SER A 203 13.92 -12.46 3.68
N ASP A 204 13.53 -11.40 2.97
CA ASP A 204 13.46 -11.39 1.49
C ASP A 204 14.31 -10.28 0.88
N LEU A 205 15.42 -10.68 0.24
CA LEU A 205 16.34 -9.77 -0.45
C LEU A 205 15.66 -8.97 -1.58
N ILE A 206 14.62 -9.50 -2.22
CA ILE A 206 13.97 -8.86 -3.38
C ILE A 206 13.30 -7.54 -2.99
N GLN A 207 12.73 -7.47 -1.78
CA GLN A 207 12.07 -6.27 -1.28
C GLN A 207 13.03 -5.07 -1.16
N HIS A 208 14.33 -5.33 -1.06
CA HIS A 208 15.36 -4.31 -0.98
C HIS A 208 16.00 -4.02 -2.33
N ILE A 209 16.20 -5.04 -3.16
CA ILE A 209 16.79 -4.88 -4.50
C ILE A 209 15.82 -4.19 -5.45
N ALA A 210 14.53 -4.53 -5.40
CA ALA A 210 13.58 -4.02 -6.38
C ALA A 210 13.49 -2.48 -6.37
N PRO A 211 13.39 -1.79 -5.22
CA PRO A 211 13.46 -0.33 -5.19
C PRO A 211 14.75 0.26 -5.74
N MET A 212 15.89 -0.37 -5.49
CA MET A 212 17.17 0.08 -6.02
C MET A 212 17.25 -0.04 -7.55
N LEU A 213 16.67 -1.10 -8.11
CA LEU A 213 16.66 -1.32 -9.55
C LEU A 213 15.67 -0.42 -10.29
N THR A 214 14.49 -0.21 -9.70
CA THR A 214 13.40 0.53 -10.35
C THR A 214 13.46 2.03 -10.08
N GLY A 215 14.06 2.46 -8.96
CA GLY A 215 13.96 3.83 -8.48
C GLY A 215 12.58 4.16 -7.92
N MET A 216 11.81 3.14 -7.52
CA MET A 216 10.44 3.25 -7.01
C MET A 216 10.34 2.60 -5.63
N SER A 217 9.44 3.09 -4.76
CA SER A 217 9.13 2.40 -3.50
C SER A 217 8.39 1.07 -3.76
N LEU A 218 8.32 0.19 -2.77
CA LEU A 218 7.59 -1.09 -2.90
C LEU A 218 6.11 -0.87 -3.18
N GLU A 219 5.51 0.16 -2.61
CA GLU A 219 4.12 0.54 -2.84
C GLU A 219 3.93 1.03 -4.27
N GLN A 220 4.89 1.80 -4.81
CA GLN A 220 4.87 2.23 -6.22
C GLN A 220 5.02 1.03 -7.16
N ILE A 221 5.92 0.10 -6.84
CA ILE A 221 6.10 -1.15 -7.61
C ILE A 221 4.81 -1.98 -7.59
N ALA A 222 4.19 -2.14 -6.42
CA ALA A 222 2.90 -2.82 -6.26
C ALA A 222 1.82 -2.12 -7.10
N ALA A 223 1.73 -0.79 -7.03
CA ALA A 223 0.82 0.02 -7.84
C ALA A 223 1.03 -0.13 -9.36
N HIS A 224 2.21 -0.59 -9.79
CA HIS A 224 2.54 -0.84 -11.19
C HIS A 224 2.31 -2.29 -11.66
N GLY A 225 1.73 -3.16 -10.83
CA GLY A 225 1.49 -4.56 -11.16
C GLY A 225 2.33 -5.54 -10.37
N GLY A 226 3.25 -5.08 -9.52
CA GLY A 226 4.20 -5.95 -8.82
C GLY A 226 5.38 -6.37 -9.68
N LEU A 227 6.06 -7.44 -9.25
CA LEU A 227 7.28 -7.92 -9.89
C LEU A 227 7.17 -9.38 -10.33
N ILE A 228 7.82 -9.68 -11.45
CA ILE A 228 8.21 -11.04 -11.81
C ILE A 228 9.72 -11.14 -11.69
N ILE A 229 10.21 -12.11 -10.92
CA ILE A 229 11.62 -12.45 -10.87
C ILE A 229 11.84 -13.63 -11.80
N SER A 230 12.56 -13.41 -12.88
CA SER A 230 12.94 -14.45 -13.84
C SER A 230 14.37 -14.90 -13.52
N ASP A 231 14.52 -16.08 -12.93
CA ASP A 231 15.83 -16.70 -12.74
C ASP A 231 16.26 -17.38 -14.04
N ILE A 232 17.20 -16.75 -14.73
CA ILE A 232 17.70 -17.20 -16.03
C ILE A 232 18.45 -18.53 -15.90
N SER A 233 19.12 -18.77 -14.77
CA SER A 233 19.95 -19.96 -14.58
C SER A 233 19.11 -21.23 -14.47
N ILE A 234 17.89 -21.14 -13.94
CA ILE A 234 17.00 -22.29 -13.72
C ILE A 234 15.66 -22.19 -14.47
N GLY A 235 15.43 -21.11 -15.21
CA GLY A 235 14.21 -20.88 -15.99
C GLY A 235 12.94 -20.66 -15.16
N LYS A 236 13.07 -20.35 -13.86
CA LYS A 236 11.93 -20.16 -12.96
C LYS A 236 11.44 -18.71 -12.95
N LYS A 237 10.13 -18.54 -12.76
CA LYS A 237 9.51 -17.22 -12.56
C LYS A 237 8.76 -17.18 -11.22
N LEU A 238 9.06 -16.16 -10.42
CA LEU A 238 8.39 -15.92 -9.13
C LEU A 238 7.62 -14.59 -9.21
N LYS A 239 6.39 -14.54 -8.68
CA LYS A 239 5.62 -13.29 -8.56
C LYS A 239 5.75 -12.71 -7.17
N TRP A 240 6.09 -11.43 -7.05
CA TRP A 240 5.99 -10.68 -5.80
C TRP A 240 4.78 -9.72 -5.88
N PRO A 241 3.96 -9.56 -4.83
CA PRO A 241 4.24 -9.85 -3.41
C PRO A 241 3.91 -11.25 -2.90
N GLU A 242 3.21 -12.08 -3.66
CA GLU A 242 2.78 -13.41 -3.18
C GLU A 242 3.92 -14.45 -3.09
N LEU A 243 5.10 -14.14 -3.63
CA LEU A 243 6.28 -15.02 -3.82
C LEU A 243 5.95 -16.44 -4.30
N LYS A 244 4.92 -16.58 -5.15
CA LYS A 244 4.52 -17.87 -5.73
C LYS A 244 5.22 -18.10 -7.06
N GLU A 245 5.63 -19.35 -7.29
CA GLU A 245 6.11 -19.83 -8.59
C GLU A 245 4.98 -19.78 -9.62
N ILE A 246 5.27 -19.28 -10.82
CA ILE A 246 4.32 -19.17 -11.95
C ILE A 246 4.57 -20.29 -12.95
#